data_AF-A0A6A4GPI7-F1
#
_entry.id   AF-A0A6A4GPI7-F1
#
_cell.length_a   1.000
_cell.length_b   1.000
_cell.length_c   1.000
_cell.angle_alpha   90.00
_cell.angle_beta   90.00
_cell.angle_gamma   90.00
#
_symmetry.space_group_name_H-M   'P 1'
#
loop_
_entity.id
_entity.type
_entity.pdbx_description
1 polymer ?
#
loop_
_entity_poly.entity_id
_entity_poly.type
_entity_poly.pdbx_seq_one_letter_code
_entity_poly.pdbx_strand_id
1 'polypeptide(L)'
;ISTCVGFAALAKAATKYSRGLRYTGVSAVSCARTDMITAVGNLKKGERYGNMDYTFAIALHKFVDVDDILISYNIACQWFINLESGMAKFWPQEIKPSPTFTAKPAIPKFHEPAHGQDEHEEYSLNIIPGVGSTDGEGLERIWASHNPLANSPSC
;
A
#
# COMPACT_ATOMS: atom_id res chain seq x y z
N ILE A 1 -9.00 13.87 10.34
CA ILE A 1 -7.84 14.00 11.27
C ILE A 1 -7.28 12.59 11.46
N SER A 2 -6.02 12.35 11.11
CA SER A 2 -5.36 11.04 11.23
C SER A 2 -4.86 10.84 12.65
N THR A 3 -5.26 9.73 13.30
CA THR A 3 -4.83 9.35 14.66
C THR A 3 -3.67 8.34 14.68
N CYS A 4 -3.21 7.84 13.52
CA CYS A 4 -2.17 6.80 13.44
C CYS A 4 -0.79 7.39 13.04
N VAL A 5 0.30 6.82 13.58
CA VAL A 5 1.69 7.27 13.35
C VAL A 5 2.18 7.06 11.92
N GLY A 6 1.53 6.20 11.11
CA GLY A 6 1.84 6.04 9.68
C GLY A 6 1.80 7.35 8.90
N PHE A 7 0.98 8.31 9.33
CA PHE A 7 0.93 9.65 8.73
C PHE A 7 2.20 10.48 8.96
N ALA A 8 2.93 10.24 10.06
CA ALA A 8 4.21 10.90 10.32
C ALA A 8 5.32 10.44 9.37
N ALA A 9 5.28 9.17 8.93
CA ALA A 9 6.18 8.66 7.89
C ALA A 9 5.87 9.30 6.52
N LEU A 10 4.58 9.40 6.17
CA LEU A 10 4.11 10.11 4.96
C LEU A 10 4.53 11.59 4.96
N ALA A 11 4.39 12.26 6.10
CA ALA A 11 4.79 13.65 6.27
C ALA A 11 6.31 13.86 6.14
N LYS A 12 7.13 12.91 6.60
CA LYS A 12 8.59 12.92 6.40
C LYS A 12 8.99 12.67 4.94
N ALA A 13 8.33 11.74 4.24
CA ALA A 13 8.60 11.50 2.82
C ALA A 13 8.25 12.72 1.94
N ALA A 14 7.21 13.47 2.31
CA ALA A 14 6.79 14.69 1.61
C ALA A 14 7.75 15.89 1.78
N THR A 15 8.63 15.87 2.79
CA THR A 15 9.54 16.98 3.11
C THR A 15 10.98 16.78 2.61
N LYS A 16 11.30 15.63 2.01
CA LYS A 16 12.61 15.40 1.35
C LYS A 16 12.79 16.37 0.16
N TYR A 17 14.00 16.90 -0.01
CA TYR A 17 14.39 17.80 -1.10
C TYR A 17 13.96 17.24 -2.47
N SER A 18 12.92 17.82 -3.05
CA SER A 18 12.29 17.35 -4.29
C SER A 18 12.58 18.26 -5.50
N ARG A 19 13.33 19.35 -5.29
CA ARG A 19 13.64 20.32 -6.34
C ARG A 19 14.61 19.72 -7.35
N GLY A 20 14.19 19.61 -8.60
CA GLY A 20 14.99 19.08 -9.72
C GLY A 20 14.78 17.58 -10.00
N LEU A 21 14.04 16.86 -9.16
CA LEU A 21 13.72 15.44 -9.40
C LEU A 21 12.42 15.28 -10.20
N ARG A 22 12.44 14.46 -11.26
CA ARG A 22 11.24 14.09 -12.04
C ARG A 22 10.26 13.26 -11.19
N TYR A 23 10.78 12.45 -10.27
CA TYR A 23 10.04 11.61 -9.35
C TYR A 23 10.72 11.65 -7.98
N THR A 24 9.95 11.64 -6.90
CA THR A 24 10.45 11.79 -5.52
C THR A 24 10.51 10.47 -4.76
N GLY A 25 10.11 9.37 -5.40
CA GLY A 25 10.05 8.04 -4.81
C GLY A 25 9.38 7.05 -5.74
N VAL A 26 9.21 5.84 -5.24
CA VAL A 26 8.60 4.71 -5.93
C VAL A 26 7.58 4.08 -5.00
N SER A 27 6.46 3.64 -5.57
CA SER A 27 5.47 2.79 -4.93
C SER A 27 5.55 1.42 -5.56
N ALA A 28 5.26 0.38 -4.79
CA ALA A 28 5.16 -0.97 -5.30
C ALA A 28 4.04 -1.72 -4.60
N VAL A 29 3.53 -2.73 -5.28
CA VAL A 29 2.64 -3.75 -4.71
C VAL A 29 3.37 -5.08 -4.85
N SER A 30 3.39 -5.88 -3.80
CA SER A 30 3.93 -7.24 -3.84
C SER A 30 2.88 -8.26 -3.39
N CYS A 31 3.07 -9.50 -3.83
CA CYS A 31 2.31 -10.63 -3.30
C CYS A 31 2.79 -10.95 -1.88
N ALA A 32 1.90 -10.90 -0.89
CA ALA A 32 2.23 -11.20 0.50
C ALA A 32 2.68 -12.64 0.78
N ARG A 33 2.55 -13.57 -0.19
CA ARG A 33 2.99 -14.97 -0.06
C ARG A 33 4.37 -15.24 -0.62
N THR A 34 4.76 -14.54 -1.68
CA THR A 34 6.00 -14.81 -2.43
C THR A 34 6.96 -13.63 -2.41
N ASP A 35 6.53 -12.47 -1.91
CA ASP A 35 7.20 -11.18 -1.99
C ASP A 35 7.52 -10.74 -3.43
N MET A 36 6.88 -11.36 -4.43
CA MET A 36 7.05 -10.97 -5.81
C MET A 36 6.36 -9.62 -6.05
N ILE A 37 7.11 -8.65 -6.58
CA ILE A 37 6.57 -7.35 -6.98
C ILE A 37 5.63 -7.54 -8.19
N THR A 38 4.39 -7.09 -8.05
CA THR A 38 3.35 -7.22 -9.07
C THR A 38 3.14 -5.92 -9.85
N ALA A 39 3.35 -4.76 -9.21
CA ALA A 39 3.31 -3.45 -9.85
C ALA A 39 4.29 -2.49 -9.20
N VAL A 40 4.78 -1.53 -10.00
CA VAL A 40 5.68 -0.45 -9.56
C VAL A 40 5.19 0.85 -10.20
N GLY A 41 5.09 1.91 -9.39
CA GLY A 41 4.62 3.22 -9.82
C GLY A 41 5.53 4.34 -9.34
N ASN A 42 5.77 5.34 -10.18
CA ASN A 42 6.58 6.48 -9.80
C ASN A 42 5.78 7.48 -8.96
N LEU A 43 6.37 7.93 -7.84
CA LEU A 43 5.74 8.92 -6.96
C LEU A 43 6.16 10.34 -7.34
N LYS A 44 5.17 11.19 -7.62
CA LYS A 44 5.37 12.63 -7.77
C LYS A 44 4.90 13.33 -6.50
N LYS A 45 5.85 13.70 -5.62
CA LYS A 45 5.62 14.30 -4.29
C LYS A 45 5.07 13.31 -3.26
N GLY A 46 5.78 12.20 -3.10
CA GLY A 46 5.53 11.18 -2.09
C GLY A 46 4.31 10.30 -2.35
N GLU A 47 3.91 9.54 -1.33
CA GLU A 47 2.79 8.59 -1.32
C GLU A 47 1.44 9.32 -1.21
N ARG A 48 1.09 10.09 -2.24
CA ARG A 48 -0.26 10.63 -2.38
C ARG A 48 -1.22 9.49 -2.71
N TYR A 49 -2.43 9.53 -2.15
CA TYR A 49 -3.47 8.53 -2.41
C TYR A 49 -3.63 8.24 -3.90
N GLY A 50 -3.75 9.25 -4.76
CA GLY A 50 -3.89 9.01 -6.21
C GLY A 50 -2.75 8.21 -6.87
N ASN A 51 -1.50 8.35 -6.40
CA ASN A 51 -0.39 7.54 -6.94
C ASN A 51 -0.44 6.10 -6.42
N MET A 52 -0.77 5.93 -5.14
CA MET A 52 -0.90 4.62 -4.49
C MET A 52 -2.09 3.84 -5.06
N ASP A 53 -3.25 4.50 -5.16
CA ASP A 53 -4.48 3.98 -5.74
C ASP A 53 -4.25 3.47 -7.15
N TYR A 54 -3.57 4.26 -8.00
CA TYR A 54 -3.31 3.86 -9.37
C TYR A 54 -2.36 2.66 -9.46
N THR A 55 -1.29 2.64 -8.65
CA THR A 55 -0.36 1.51 -8.62
C THR A 55 -1.06 0.24 -8.12
N PHE A 56 -1.93 0.38 -7.12
CA PHE A 56 -2.78 -0.70 -6.63
C PHE A 56 -3.80 -1.17 -7.67
N ALA A 57 -4.48 -0.27 -8.38
CA ALA A 57 -5.42 -0.61 -9.45
C ALA A 57 -4.76 -1.43 -10.56
N ILE A 58 -3.55 -1.04 -10.98
CA ILE A 58 -2.77 -1.77 -11.98
C ILE A 58 -2.37 -3.16 -11.45
N ALA A 59 -2.01 -3.28 -10.18
CA ALA A 59 -1.73 -4.57 -9.57
C ALA A 59 -2.99 -5.45 -9.54
N LEU A 60 -4.12 -4.91 -9.10
CA LEU A 60 -5.39 -5.59 -8.98
C LEU A 60 -5.92 -6.07 -10.33
N HIS A 61 -5.75 -5.27 -11.39
CA HIS A 61 -6.12 -5.64 -12.77
C HIS A 61 -5.36 -6.88 -13.28
N LYS A 62 -4.25 -7.30 -12.64
CA LYS A 62 -3.58 -8.58 -12.98
C LYS A 62 -4.24 -9.79 -12.32
N PHE A 63 -5.16 -9.57 -11.39
CA PHE A 63 -5.83 -10.59 -10.57
C PHE A 63 -7.36 -10.46 -10.68
N VAL A 64 -7.88 -10.13 -11.86
CA VAL A 64 -9.32 -9.90 -12.12
C VAL A 64 -10.22 -11.10 -11.81
N ASP A 65 -9.66 -12.32 -11.80
CA ASP A 65 -10.37 -13.56 -11.50
C ASP A 65 -10.31 -13.94 -10.01
N VAL A 66 -9.87 -13.02 -9.14
CA VAL A 66 -9.80 -13.24 -7.69
C VAL A 66 -10.82 -12.35 -7.00
N ASP A 67 -11.89 -12.96 -6.50
CA ASP A 67 -13.00 -12.25 -5.86
C ASP A 67 -12.65 -11.77 -4.45
N ASP A 68 -11.83 -12.52 -3.69
CA ASP A 68 -11.51 -12.19 -2.30
C ASP A 68 -10.02 -11.93 -2.11
N ILE A 69 -9.64 -10.68 -1.82
CA ILE A 69 -8.25 -10.28 -1.63
C ILE A 69 -8.02 -9.67 -0.23
N LEU A 70 -6.96 -10.11 0.44
CA LEU A 70 -6.43 -9.42 1.60
C LEU A 70 -5.45 -8.32 1.14
N ILE A 71 -5.65 -7.09 1.61
CA ILE A 71 -4.79 -5.96 1.30
C ILE A 71 -4.10 -5.50 2.58
N SER A 72 -2.79 -5.71 2.65
CA SER A 72 -1.98 -5.21 3.75
C SER A 72 -1.38 -3.84 3.39
N TYR A 73 -1.61 -2.83 4.23
CA TYR A 73 -1.03 -1.50 4.05
C TYR A 73 -0.85 -0.77 5.38
N ASN A 74 0.25 -0.03 5.52
CA ASN A 74 0.62 0.69 6.76
C ASN A 74 -0.43 1.69 7.23
N ILE A 75 -1.31 2.16 6.34
CA ILE A 75 -2.42 3.05 6.69
C ILE A 75 -3.76 2.47 6.22
N ALA A 76 -3.90 1.14 6.20
CA ALA A 76 -5.11 0.46 5.74
C ALA A 76 -6.36 1.03 6.42
N CYS A 77 -6.34 1.23 7.75
CA CYS A 77 -7.48 1.80 8.49
C CYS A 77 -7.95 3.19 8.02
N GLN A 78 -7.11 3.96 7.33
CA GLN A 78 -7.48 5.28 6.79
C GLN A 78 -7.75 5.23 5.29
N TRP A 79 -6.92 4.47 4.59
CA TRP A 79 -6.96 4.36 3.14
C TRP A 79 -8.21 3.60 2.69
N PHE A 80 -8.56 2.50 3.38
CA PHE A 80 -9.69 1.65 3.00
C PHE A 80 -11.04 2.35 3.08
N ILE A 81 -11.21 3.26 4.05
CA ILE A 81 -12.42 4.10 4.20
C ILE A 81 -12.71 4.88 2.91
N ASN A 82 -11.66 5.32 2.21
CA ASN A 82 -11.80 6.15 1.02
C ASN A 82 -11.66 5.36 -0.28
N LEU A 83 -11.20 4.09 -0.23
CA LEU A 83 -10.85 3.28 -1.40
C LEU A 83 -12.04 3.16 -2.36
N GLU A 84 -13.20 2.73 -1.88
CA GLU A 84 -14.39 2.54 -2.73
C GLU A 84 -14.80 3.82 -3.45
N SER A 85 -14.87 4.94 -2.71
CA SER A 85 -15.18 6.25 -3.28
C SER A 85 -14.13 6.69 -4.32
N GLY A 86 -12.85 6.36 -4.07
CA GLY A 86 -11.74 6.64 -4.96
C GLY A 86 -11.82 5.82 -6.25
N MET A 87 -12.12 4.52 -6.14
CA MET A 87 -12.34 3.62 -7.27
C MET A 87 -13.48 4.12 -8.15
N ALA A 88 -14.62 4.46 -7.55
CA ALA A 88 -15.79 4.91 -8.28
C ALA A 88 -15.53 6.22 -9.06
N LYS A 89 -14.83 7.16 -8.42
CA LYS A 89 -14.65 8.53 -8.95
C LYS A 89 -13.46 8.69 -9.88
N PHE A 90 -12.35 8.00 -9.64
CA PHE A 90 -11.08 8.30 -10.29
C PHE A 90 -10.51 7.18 -11.16
N TRP A 91 -10.93 5.93 -10.96
CA TRP A 91 -10.34 4.82 -11.72
C TRP A 91 -11.00 4.71 -13.11
N PRO A 92 -10.20 4.60 -14.18
CA PRO A 92 -10.69 4.21 -15.50
C PRO A 92 -11.47 2.89 -15.45
N GLN A 93 -12.49 2.77 -16.29
CA GLN A 93 -13.38 1.61 -16.25
C GLN A 93 -12.65 0.30 -16.55
N GLU A 94 -11.59 0.37 -17.36
CA GLU A 94 -10.78 -0.75 -17.82
C GLU A 94 -9.95 -1.39 -16.69
N ILE A 95 -9.69 -0.66 -15.60
CA ILE A 95 -8.89 -1.14 -14.47
C ILE A 95 -9.70 -1.35 -13.20
N LYS A 96 -11.02 -1.18 -13.27
CA LYS A 96 -11.90 -1.48 -12.13
C LYS A 96 -12.02 -2.99 -11.95
N PRO A 97 -12.04 -3.47 -10.70
CA PRO A 97 -12.23 -4.88 -10.43
C PRO A 97 -13.66 -5.33 -10.76
N SER A 98 -13.89 -6.65 -10.75
CA SER A 98 -15.22 -7.25 -10.91
C SER A 98 -16.22 -6.68 -9.89
N PRO A 99 -17.52 -6.57 -10.21
CA PRO A 99 -18.55 -6.22 -9.22
C PRO A 99 -18.62 -7.17 -8.01
N THR A 100 -18.07 -8.39 -8.13
CA THR A 100 -17.98 -9.38 -7.05
C THR A 100 -16.75 -9.23 -6.16
N PHE A 101 -15.84 -8.32 -6.52
CA PHE A 101 -14.60 -8.09 -5.77
C PHE A 101 -14.91 -7.63 -4.35
N THR A 102 -14.32 -8.33 -3.39
CA THR A 102 -14.24 -7.94 -2.00
C THR A 102 -12.78 -7.85 -1.58
N ALA A 103 -12.51 -6.95 -0.65
CA ALA A 103 -11.21 -6.88 -0.05
C ALA A 103 -11.28 -6.69 1.45
N LYS A 104 -10.35 -7.36 2.14
CA LYS A 104 -10.17 -7.29 3.59
C LYS A 104 -8.92 -6.46 3.89
N PRO A 105 -9.03 -5.35 4.63
CA PRO A 105 -7.88 -4.55 4.99
C PRO A 105 -7.09 -5.24 6.11
N ALA A 106 -5.77 -5.08 6.09
CA ALA A 106 -4.89 -5.52 7.15
C ALA A 106 -3.74 -4.53 7.36
N ILE A 107 -3.19 -4.49 8.56
CA ILE A 107 -1.99 -3.72 8.89
C ILE A 107 -0.84 -4.70 9.12
N PRO A 108 0.36 -4.49 8.53
CA PRO A 108 1.52 -5.34 8.79
C PRO A 108 1.86 -5.41 10.29
N LYS A 109 2.34 -6.56 10.76
CA LYS A 109 2.49 -6.85 12.20
C LYS A 109 3.44 -5.90 12.92
N PHE A 110 4.48 -5.42 12.26
CA PHE A 110 5.43 -4.47 12.85
C PHE A 110 4.79 -3.09 13.02
N HIS A 111 3.87 -2.72 12.12
CA HIS A 111 3.19 -1.44 12.14
C HIS A 111 1.94 -1.44 13.03
N GLU A 112 1.26 -2.57 13.19
CA GLU A 112 0.00 -2.70 13.94
C GLU A 112 0.05 -2.08 15.35
N PRO A 113 1.09 -2.27 16.19
CA PRO A 113 1.15 -1.66 17.52
C PRO A 113 1.17 -0.13 17.50
N ALA A 114 1.60 0.47 16.39
CA ALA A 114 1.65 1.91 16.20
C ALA A 114 0.25 2.51 15.92
N HIS A 115 -0.75 1.67 15.62
CA HIS A 115 -2.09 2.15 15.33
C HIS A 115 -2.93 2.40 16.57
N GLY A 116 -2.71 1.66 17.67
CA GLY A 116 -3.03 2.05 19.06
C GLY A 116 -4.40 2.68 19.37
N GLN A 117 -5.40 2.55 18.50
CA GLN A 117 -6.78 2.99 18.77
C GLN A 117 -7.66 1.76 18.96
N ASP A 118 -8.75 1.94 19.70
CA ASP A 118 -9.86 1.00 19.80
C ASP A 118 -10.30 0.55 18.39
N GLU A 119 -10.69 -0.72 18.28
CA GLU A 119 -11.15 -1.39 17.04
C GLU A 119 -10.08 -1.75 15.99
N HIS A 120 -8.79 -1.45 16.21
CA HIS A 120 -7.74 -1.87 15.24
C HIS A 120 -7.49 -3.39 15.15
N GLU A 121 -8.05 -4.17 16.06
CA GLU A 121 -7.98 -5.64 16.05
C GLU A 121 -8.54 -6.24 14.75
N GLU A 122 -9.50 -5.56 14.10
CA GLU A 122 -10.08 -5.99 12.82
C GLU A 122 -9.05 -6.03 11.67
N TYR A 123 -8.00 -5.21 11.76
CA TYR A 123 -6.89 -5.17 10.79
C TYR A 123 -5.76 -6.14 11.13
N SER A 124 -5.86 -6.87 12.25
CA SER A 124 -4.81 -7.75 12.72
C SER A 124 -4.70 -9.00 11.87
N LEU A 125 -3.52 -9.21 11.27
CA LEU A 125 -3.19 -10.43 10.53
C LEU A 125 -3.27 -11.71 11.38
N ASN A 126 -3.27 -11.59 12.72
CA ASN A 126 -3.44 -12.72 13.62
C ASN A 126 -4.91 -13.17 13.77
N ILE A 127 -5.86 -12.31 13.43
CA ILE A 127 -7.30 -12.53 13.65
C ILE A 127 -8.03 -12.78 12.33
N ILE A 128 -7.60 -12.15 11.24
CA ILE A 128 -8.27 -12.27 9.94
C ILE A 128 -8.19 -13.72 9.41
N PRO A 129 -9.32 -14.38 9.11
CA PRO A 129 -9.33 -15.75 8.60
C PRO A 129 -8.69 -15.86 7.20
N GLY A 130 -7.97 -16.95 6.95
CA GLY A 130 -7.37 -17.26 5.64
C GLY A 130 -6.01 -16.60 5.37
N VAL A 131 -5.51 -15.79 6.30
CA VAL A 131 -4.23 -15.08 6.20
C VAL A 131 -3.03 -16.00 6.39
N GLY A 132 -3.19 -17.08 7.17
CA GLY A 132 -2.08 -17.97 7.54
C GLY A 132 -1.07 -17.27 8.46
N SER A 133 0.21 -17.61 8.36
CA SER A 133 1.27 -17.06 9.22
C SER A 133 2.05 -15.89 8.60
N THR A 134 1.46 -15.15 7.65
CA THR A 134 2.14 -13.98 7.06
C THR A 134 2.25 -12.82 8.05
N ASP A 135 3.28 -11.99 7.89
CA ASP A 135 3.52 -10.77 8.67
C ASP A 135 3.10 -9.49 7.94
N GLY A 136 2.85 -9.55 6.62
CA GLY A 136 2.55 -8.38 5.79
C GLY A 136 3.76 -7.48 5.50
N GLU A 137 4.98 -7.86 5.90
CA GLU A 137 6.19 -7.00 5.87
C GLU A 137 7.02 -7.17 4.59
N GLY A 138 6.48 -7.86 3.58
CA GLY A 138 7.21 -8.22 2.36
C GLY A 138 7.82 -7.02 1.64
N LEU A 139 7.05 -5.95 1.46
CA LEU A 139 7.54 -4.72 0.84
C LEU A 139 8.66 -4.06 1.66
N GLU A 140 8.58 -4.03 2.98
CA GLU A 140 9.62 -3.43 3.82
C GLU A 140 10.94 -4.21 3.72
N ARG A 141 10.89 -5.56 3.63
CA ARG A 141 12.09 -6.39 3.37
C ARG A 141 12.70 -6.12 2.00
N ILE A 142 11.86 -5.98 0.98
CA ILE A 142 12.30 -5.59 -0.37
C ILE A 142 12.98 -4.22 -0.30
N TRP A 143 12.34 -3.22 0.30
CA TRP A 143 12.88 -1.87 0.39
C TRP A 143 14.16 -1.80 1.21
N ALA A 144 14.26 -2.53 2.32
CA ALA A 144 15.48 -2.61 3.12
C ALA A 144 16.70 -3.04 2.28
N SER A 145 16.48 -3.94 1.32
CA SER A 145 17.53 -4.43 0.41
C SER A 145 17.86 -3.45 -0.72
N HIS A 146 16.89 -2.66 -1.19
CA HIS A 146 17.05 -1.73 -2.31
C HIS A 146 17.45 -0.30 -1.88
N ASN A 147 17.14 0.11 -0.65
CA ASN A 147 17.46 1.44 -0.12
C ASN A 147 18.94 1.82 -0.23
N PRO A 148 19.91 0.90 -0.02
CA PRO A 148 21.32 1.20 -0.25
C PRO A 148 21.64 1.57 -1.72
N LEU A 149 20.91 1.00 -2.67
CA LEU A 149 21.09 1.25 -4.10
C LEU A 149 20.47 2.56 -4.56
N ALA A 150 19.45 3.07 -3.84
CA ALA A 150 18.76 4.32 -4.18
C ALA A 150 19.66 5.57 -4.08
N ASN A 151 20.80 5.49 -3.39
CA ASN A 151 21.80 6.57 -3.29
C ASN A 151 22.91 6.48 -4.34
N SER A 152 22.88 5.49 -5.24
CA SER A 152 23.87 5.38 -6.32
C SER A 152 23.47 6.29 -7.49
N PRO A 153 24.35 7.19 -7.96
CA PRO A 153 24.07 7.99 -9.15
C PRO A 153 24.10 7.05 -10.34
N SER A 154 22.93 6.63 -10.82
CA SER A 154 22.78 5.96 -12.11
C SER A 154 22.42 7.02 -13.16
N CYS A 155 23.17 6.97 -14.26
CA CYS A 155 23.30 7.87 -15.42
C CYS A 155 22.23 8.94 -15.69
#